data_AF-J7RX86-F1
#
_entry.id   AF-J7RX86-F1
#
_cell.length_a   1.000
_cell.length_b   1.000
_cell.length_c   1.000
_cell.angle_alpha   90.00
_cell.angle_beta   90.00
_cell.angle_gamma   90.00
#
_symmetry.space_group_name_H-M   'P 1'
#
loop_
_entity.id
_entity.type
_entity.pdbx_description
1 polymer ?
#
loop_
_entity_poly.entity_id
_entity_poly.type
_entity_poly.pdbx_seq_one_letter_code
_entity_poly.pdbx_strand_id
1 'polypeptide(L)'
;MLLPSSVARQFIVRSFQLLPRSYFHCGPIAQWQASFTLLKSVKKQAKPLTPNQSRLNARKDVLKQAPKRPMTAYLLYCKEIRPGMKKENPDLKTTELTKLFGEKWSELSEQARKPFVEQYEKDFAEYQKEKAAFEKTLPPKKPAAPFFLFTKDVRSSVVDAHPDATFGEISTLVSQKWNSMEESKKEEYHDLYKKQLKEWEDAFPEFSKN
;
A
#
# COMPACT_ATOMS: atom_id res chain seq x y z
N MET A 1 -33.01 44.58 -23.58
CA MET A 1 -33.82 43.41 -23.18
C MET A 1 -33.16 42.74 -21.98
N LEU A 2 -33.89 42.73 -20.86
CA LEU A 2 -33.86 41.81 -19.70
C LEU A 2 -32.53 41.55 -18.92
N LEU A 3 -32.38 42.37 -17.87
CA LEU A 3 -32.00 42.14 -16.45
C LEU A 3 -31.28 40.83 -16.01
N PRO A 4 -30.23 40.95 -15.16
CA PRO A 4 -29.85 39.95 -14.16
C PRO A 4 -30.61 40.15 -12.83
N SER A 5 -31.05 39.05 -12.22
CA SER A 5 -31.86 39.02 -11.00
C SER A 5 -31.06 38.78 -9.71
N SER A 6 -31.42 39.61 -8.71
CA SER A 6 -31.54 39.33 -7.27
C SER A 6 -30.25 39.11 -6.44
N VAL A 7 -29.82 39.99 -5.52
CA VAL A 7 -30.51 40.55 -4.32
C VAL A 7 -30.97 39.39 -3.40
N ALA A 8 -30.65 39.26 -2.11
CA ALA A 8 -30.22 40.21 -1.10
C ALA A 8 -29.44 39.47 0.02
N ARG A 9 -28.43 40.13 0.60
CA ARG A 9 -28.06 39.96 2.01
C ARG A 9 -28.04 41.36 2.62
N GLN A 10 -29.16 41.75 3.22
CA GLN A 10 -29.23 42.91 4.09
C GLN A 10 -29.82 42.50 5.43
N PHE A 11 -28.95 42.60 6.43
CA PHE A 11 -29.20 43.07 7.79
C PHE A 11 -30.66 43.33 8.19
N ILE A 12 -31.13 42.54 9.16
CA ILE A 12 -32.10 43.03 10.14
C ILE A 12 -31.56 42.61 11.52
N VAL A 13 -30.79 43.51 12.14
CA VAL A 13 -30.68 43.58 13.59
C VAL A 13 -31.39 44.87 13.97
N ARG A 14 -32.63 44.74 14.45
CA ARG A 14 -33.31 45.86 15.08
C ARG A 14 -34.28 45.37 16.14
N SER A 15 -34.13 46.01 17.31
CA SER A 15 -35.19 46.29 18.27
C SER A 15 -35.56 45.16 19.22
N PHE A 16 -34.72 45.04 20.25
CA PHE A 16 -35.09 44.65 21.60
C PHE A 16 -36.13 45.67 22.13
N GLN A 17 -37.41 45.34 22.08
CA GLN A 17 -38.44 45.99 22.88
C GLN A 17 -39.33 44.93 23.52
N LEU A 18 -39.37 45.05 24.85
CA LEU A 18 -40.11 44.29 25.84
C LEU A 18 -41.60 44.24 25.48
N LEU A 19 -42.25 43.08 25.69
CA LEU A 19 -43.68 42.89 26.05
C LEU A 19 -43.93 41.36 26.31
N PRO A 20 -45.05 40.97 26.95
CA PRO A 20 -45.01 40.38 28.29
C PRO A 20 -45.19 38.85 28.35
N ARG A 21 -44.80 38.35 29.52
CA ARG A 21 -44.91 36.99 30.01
C ARG A 21 -46.36 36.68 30.42
N SER A 22 -47.10 35.96 29.57
CA SER A 22 -48.19 35.10 30.04
C SER A 22 -48.56 34.04 28.99
N TYR A 23 -48.34 32.80 29.40
CA TYR A 23 -49.11 31.58 29.10
C TYR A 23 -49.63 31.38 27.68
N PHE A 24 -49.11 30.39 26.95
CA PHE A 24 -49.96 29.36 26.32
C PHE A 24 -49.12 28.08 26.07
N HIS A 25 -49.45 27.05 26.85
CA HIS A 25 -49.53 25.63 26.47
C HIS A 25 -48.26 24.83 26.14
N CYS A 26 -47.98 23.91 27.06
CA CYS A 26 -47.12 22.75 26.94
C CYS A 26 -47.54 21.88 25.73
N GLY A 27 -46.73 21.89 24.67
CA GLY A 27 -46.76 20.90 23.60
C GLY A 27 -45.51 20.02 23.68
N PRO A 28 -45.58 18.69 23.45
CA PRO A 28 -44.49 17.79 23.81
C PRO A 28 -43.24 18.01 22.94
N ILE A 29 -42.09 18.20 23.59
CA ILE A 29 -40.74 18.16 23.01
C ILE A 29 -40.44 16.77 22.35
N ALA A 30 -41.35 15.81 22.46
CA ALA A 30 -41.23 14.45 21.98
C ALA A 30 -41.36 14.28 20.44
N GLN A 31 -41.70 15.31 19.67
CA GLN A 31 -41.86 15.17 18.22
C GLN A 31 -40.64 15.62 17.39
N TRP A 32 -39.67 16.32 17.99
CA TRP A 32 -38.42 16.71 17.30
C TRP A 32 -37.22 15.79 17.63
N GLN A 33 -37.30 14.96 18.67
CA GLN A 33 -36.29 13.91 18.91
C GLN A 33 -36.49 12.68 18.01
N ALA A 34 -37.73 12.41 17.58
CA ALA A 34 -38.01 11.31 16.66
C ALA A 34 -37.43 11.55 15.24
N SER A 35 -37.33 12.81 14.80
CA SER A 35 -36.74 13.15 13.49
C SER A 35 -35.21 13.19 13.49
N PHE A 36 -34.56 13.48 14.63
CA PHE A 36 -33.10 13.43 14.74
C PHE A 36 -32.53 12.03 15.03
N THR A 37 -33.36 11.11 15.52
CA THR A 37 -32.96 9.71 15.75
C THR A 37 -33.11 8.86 14.47
N LEU A 38 -33.85 9.32 13.46
CA LEU A 38 -33.99 8.68 12.15
C LEU A 38 -32.99 9.20 11.09
N LEU A 39 -31.97 9.98 11.47
CA LEU A 39 -30.91 10.45 10.56
C LEU A 39 -29.51 9.93 10.92
N LYS A 40 -29.40 8.98 11.85
CA LYS A 40 -28.12 8.34 12.24
C LYS A 40 -28.05 6.85 11.90
N SER A 41 -28.83 6.39 10.92
CA SER A 41 -28.77 4.99 10.45
C SER A 41 -28.89 4.87 8.92
N VAL A 42 -28.23 5.77 8.18
CA VAL A 42 -27.85 5.44 6.80
C VAL A 42 -26.54 4.67 6.90
N LYS A 43 -26.61 3.34 6.91
CA LYS A 43 -25.42 2.51 6.66
C LYS A 43 -24.84 2.98 5.34
N LYS A 44 -23.68 3.63 5.37
CA LYS A 44 -22.95 4.06 4.18
C LYS A 44 -22.67 2.81 3.35
N GLN A 45 -23.50 2.56 2.34
CA GLN A 45 -23.33 1.43 1.43
C GLN A 45 -21.93 1.54 0.83
N ALA A 46 -21.14 0.47 0.98
CA ALA A 46 -19.81 0.44 0.41
C ALA A 46 -19.94 0.59 -1.10
N LYS A 47 -19.25 1.57 -1.68
CA LYS A 47 -19.20 1.72 -3.14
C LYS A 47 -18.60 0.45 -3.73
N PRO A 48 -19.13 -0.10 -4.84
CA PRO A 48 -18.55 -1.26 -5.48
C PRO A 48 -17.10 -0.94 -5.89
N LEU A 49 -16.23 -1.94 -5.78
CA LEU A 49 -14.83 -1.81 -6.15
C LEU A 49 -14.71 -1.51 -7.64
N THR A 50 -13.79 -0.61 -8.01
CA THR A 50 -13.42 -0.44 -9.42
C THR A 50 -12.74 -1.71 -9.95
N PRO A 51 -12.78 -1.98 -11.27
CA PRO A 51 -12.10 -3.13 -11.86
C PRO A 51 -10.61 -3.24 -11.47
N ASN A 52 -9.92 -2.10 -11.44
CA ASN A 52 -8.51 -2.05 -11.04
C ASN A 52 -8.33 -2.42 -9.55
N GLN A 53 -9.21 -1.95 -8.66
CA GLN A 53 -9.18 -2.33 -7.25
C GLN A 53 -9.48 -3.82 -7.04
N SER A 54 -10.46 -4.37 -7.75
CA SER A 54 -10.79 -5.80 -7.70
C SER A 54 -9.58 -6.66 -8.11
N ARG A 55 -8.94 -6.32 -9.23
CA ARG A 55 -7.73 -6.99 -9.71
C ARG A 55 -6.55 -6.90 -8.72
N LEU A 56 -6.33 -5.72 -8.14
CA LEU A 56 -5.29 -5.53 -7.13
C LEU A 56 -5.55 -6.37 -5.87
N ASN A 57 -6.81 -6.49 -5.45
CA ASN A 57 -7.21 -7.33 -4.32
C ASN A 57 -7.04 -8.81 -4.64
N ALA A 58 -7.47 -9.28 -5.81
CA ALA A 58 -7.23 -10.66 -6.25
C ALA A 58 -5.73 -11.02 -6.25
N ARG A 59 -4.88 -10.13 -6.77
CA ARG A 59 -3.43 -10.31 -6.71
C ARG A 59 -2.91 -10.35 -5.27
N LYS A 60 -3.40 -9.48 -4.37
CA LYS A 60 -3.04 -9.49 -2.95
C LYS A 60 -3.45 -10.80 -2.27
N ASP A 61 -4.61 -11.35 -2.61
CA ASP A 61 -5.10 -12.59 -2.02
C ASP A 61 -4.28 -13.80 -2.46
N VAL A 62 -3.89 -13.86 -3.74
CA VAL A 62 -2.91 -14.86 -4.19
C VAL A 62 -1.59 -14.67 -3.44
N LEU A 63 -1.06 -13.45 -3.34
CA LEU A 63 0.20 -13.16 -2.63
C LEU A 63 0.23 -13.60 -1.16
N LYS A 64 -0.92 -13.75 -0.48
CA LYS A 64 -0.97 -14.31 0.89
C LYS A 64 -0.54 -15.79 0.94
N GLN A 65 -0.68 -16.49 -0.18
CA GLN A 65 -0.28 -17.89 -0.37
C GLN A 65 1.17 -18.02 -0.86
N ALA A 66 1.89 -16.89 -1.03
CA ALA A 66 3.29 -16.92 -1.44
C ALA A 66 4.14 -17.74 -0.45
N PRO A 67 5.16 -18.47 -0.93
CA PRO A 67 6.09 -19.15 -0.06
C PRO A 67 6.69 -18.13 0.91
N LYS A 68 6.88 -18.55 2.16
CA LYS A 68 7.44 -17.69 3.22
C LYS A 68 8.96 -17.77 3.17
N ARG A 69 9.62 -16.66 3.48
CA ARG A 69 11.08 -16.65 3.63
C ARG A 69 11.51 -17.64 4.72
N PRO A 70 12.54 -18.46 4.49
CA PRO A 70 13.03 -19.39 5.49
C PRO A 70 13.67 -18.65 6.66
N MET A 71 13.85 -19.36 7.78
CA MET A 71 14.53 -18.82 8.95
C MET A 71 16.01 -18.60 8.63
N THR A 72 16.57 -17.47 9.09
CA THR A 72 18.00 -17.19 8.98
C THR A 72 18.82 -18.16 9.84
N ALA A 73 20.12 -18.29 9.57
CA ALA A 73 21.04 -19.14 10.36
C ALA A 73 20.94 -18.87 11.87
N TYR A 74 20.87 -17.60 12.28
CA TYR A 74 20.68 -17.21 13.68
C TYR A 74 19.34 -17.69 14.24
N LEU A 75 18.24 -17.57 13.49
CA LEU A 75 16.92 -18.02 13.94
C LEU A 75 16.83 -19.54 14.04
N LEU A 76 17.52 -20.27 13.16
CA LEU A 76 17.67 -21.73 13.24
C LEU A 76 18.40 -22.12 14.53
N TYR A 77 19.51 -21.45 14.84
CA TYR A 77 20.22 -21.63 16.10
C TYR A 77 19.32 -21.34 17.31
N CYS A 78 18.64 -20.19 17.33
CA CYS A 78 17.71 -19.85 18.41
C CYS A 78 16.63 -20.91 18.60
N LYS A 79 16.14 -21.53 17.53
CA LYS A 79 15.12 -22.59 17.59
C LYS A 79 15.63 -23.82 18.34
N GLU A 80 16.90 -24.19 18.15
CA GLU A 80 17.50 -25.35 18.81
C GLU A 80 17.81 -25.11 20.29
N ILE A 81 18.37 -23.93 20.63
CA ILE A 81 18.81 -23.66 22.00
C ILE A 81 17.69 -23.19 22.93
N ARG A 82 16.63 -22.57 22.39
CA ARG A 82 15.51 -22.02 23.17
C ARG A 82 14.85 -23.03 24.11
N PRO A 83 14.53 -24.28 23.73
CA PRO A 83 13.95 -25.25 24.66
C PRO A 83 14.88 -25.64 25.80
N GLY A 84 16.20 -25.70 25.58
CA GLY A 84 17.18 -25.97 26.63
C GLY A 84 17.24 -24.81 27.63
N MET A 85 17.47 -23.60 27.12
CA MET A 85 17.58 -22.39 27.93
C MET A 85 16.30 -22.08 28.73
N LYS A 86 15.12 -22.38 28.17
CA LYS A 86 13.83 -22.22 28.88
C LYS A 86 13.61 -23.28 29.96
N LYS A 87 14.19 -24.47 29.84
CA LYS A 87 14.13 -25.49 30.90
C LYS A 87 15.06 -25.14 32.05
N GLU A 88 16.24 -24.62 31.75
CA GLU A 88 17.20 -24.16 32.76
C GLU A 88 16.72 -22.88 33.46
N ASN A 89 15.98 -22.04 32.74
CA ASN A 89 15.48 -20.76 33.23
C ASN A 89 13.97 -20.62 32.97
N PRO A 90 13.11 -21.36 33.69
CA PRO A 90 11.66 -21.34 33.47
C PRO A 90 11.01 -19.99 33.82
N ASP A 91 11.61 -19.24 34.74
CA ASP A 91 11.09 -17.96 35.24
C ASP A 91 11.55 -16.74 34.42
N LEU A 92 12.59 -16.89 33.59
CA LEU A 92 13.10 -15.79 32.77
C LEU A 92 12.13 -15.42 31.65
N LYS A 93 12.02 -14.12 31.39
CA LYS A 93 11.17 -13.63 30.30
C LYS A 93 11.82 -13.96 28.95
N THR A 94 10.99 -14.19 27.93
CA THR A 94 11.48 -14.47 26.56
C THR A 94 12.39 -13.36 26.03
N THR A 95 12.19 -12.12 26.47
CA THR A 95 13.05 -10.97 26.12
C THR A 95 14.48 -11.13 26.65
N GLU A 96 14.65 -11.67 27.86
CA GLU A 96 15.98 -11.90 28.46
C GLU A 96 16.66 -13.09 27.79
N LEU A 97 15.91 -14.16 27.51
CA LEU A 97 16.40 -15.30 26.74
C LEU A 97 16.90 -14.89 25.35
N THR A 98 16.22 -13.96 24.68
CA THR A 98 16.63 -13.49 23.34
C THR A 98 17.97 -12.73 23.38
N LYS A 99 18.26 -12.01 24.47
CA LYS A 99 19.57 -11.35 24.66
C LYS A 99 20.69 -12.39 24.80
N LEU A 100 20.46 -13.40 25.64
CA LEU A 100 21.40 -14.50 25.84
C LEU A 100 21.66 -15.28 24.54
N PHE A 101 20.66 -15.45 23.68
CA PHE A 101 20.86 -16.09 22.36
C PHE A 101 21.81 -15.29 21.47
N GLY A 102 21.70 -13.95 21.48
CA GLY A 102 22.57 -13.07 20.72
C GLY A 102 24.02 -13.13 21.19
N GLU A 103 24.23 -13.10 22.51
CA GLU A 103 25.55 -13.26 23.14
C GLU A 103 26.16 -14.62 22.76
N LYS A 104 25.41 -15.71 22.97
CA LYS A 104 25.86 -17.06 22.63
C LYS A 104 26.18 -17.22 21.15
N TRP A 105 25.35 -16.67 20.27
CA TRP A 105 25.64 -16.69 18.83
C TRP A 105 26.94 -15.96 18.49
N SER A 106 27.19 -14.81 19.11
CA SER A 106 28.43 -14.04 18.90
C SER A 106 29.68 -14.74 19.44
N GLU A 107 29.54 -15.55 20.50
CA GLU A 107 30.60 -16.39 21.07
C GLU A 107 30.91 -17.64 20.22
N LEU A 108 29.96 -18.13 19.41
CA LEU A 108 30.17 -19.31 18.58
C LEU A 108 31.27 -19.08 17.54
N SER A 109 32.12 -20.10 17.35
CA SER A 109 33.10 -20.14 16.27
C SER A 109 32.42 -20.27 14.91
N GLU A 110 33.12 -19.86 13.84
CA GLU A 110 32.62 -20.01 12.47
C GLU A 110 32.27 -21.47 12.13
N GLN A 111 33.03 -22.44 12.65
CA GLN A 111 32.77 -23.86 12.46
C GLN A 111 31.45 -24.32 13.08
N ALA A 112 31.10 -23.78 14.26
CA ALA A 112 29.83 -24.09 14.92
C ALA A 112 28.65 -23.36 14.26
N ARG A 113 28.88 -22.20 13.62
CA ARG A 113 27.86 -21.48 12.84
C ARG A 113 27.62 -22.09 11.46
N LYS A 114 28.66 -22.70 10.87
CA LYS A 114 28.64 -23.30 9.53
C LYS A 114 27.43 -24.18 9.22
N PRO A 115 27.03 -25.17 10.06
CA PRO A 115 25.86 -26.00 9.75
C PRO A 115 24.55 -25.18 9.64
N PHE A 116 24.38 -24.14 10.46
CA PHE A 116 23.21 -23.27 10.40
C PHE A 116 23.21 -22.38 9.15
N VAL A 117 24.39 -21.93 8.71
CA VAL A 117 24.56 -21.16 7.48
C VAL A 117 24.26 -22.03 6.25
N GLU A 118 24.83 -23.23 6.19
CA GLU A 118 24.58 -24.18 5.09
C GLU A 118 23.10 -24.59 5.02
N GLN A 119 22.45 -24.83 6.16
CA GLN A 119 21.02 -25.10 6.21
C GLN A 119 20.21 -23.91 5.70
N TYR A 120 20.53 -22.69 6.13
CA TYR A 120 19.87 -21.48 5.63
C TYR A 120 20.06 -21.30 4.12
N GLU A 121 21.26 -21.51 3.59
CA GLU A 121 21.55 -21.38 2.16
C GLU A 121 20.75 -22.40 1.34
N LYS A 122 20.66 -23.64 1.81
CA LYS A 122 19.85 -24.68 1.18
C LYS A 122 18.36 -24.31 1.18
N ASP A 123 17.81 -23.97 2.34
CA ASP A 123 16.41 -23.59 2.49
C ASP A 123 16.09 -22.32 1.67
N PHE A 124 17.04 -21.39 1.58
CA PHE A 124 16.90 -20.16 0.79
C PHE A 124 16.95 -20.44 -0.71
N ALA A 125 17.77 -21.38 -1.17
CA ALA A 125 17.78 -21.82 -2.56
C ALA A 125 16.47 -22.52 -2.95
N GLU A 126 15.93 -23.37 -2.08
CA GLU A 126 14.61 -23.99 -2.26
C GLU A 126 13.50 -22.94 -2.29
N TYR A 127 13.50 -22.01 -1.33
CA TYR A 127 12.58 -20.87 -1.30
C TYR A 127 12.63 -20.03 -2.58
N GLN A 128 13.81 -19.76 -3.13
CA GLN A 128 13.93 -19.01 -4.38
C GLN A 128 13.29 -19.75 -5.55
N LYS A 129 13.45 -21.08 -5.63
CA LYS A 129 12.80 -21.90 -6.66
C LYS A 129 11.29 -21.87 -6.51
N GLU A 130 10.77 -22.07 -5.29
CA GLU A 130 9.34 -22.01 -5.00
C GLU A 130 8.77 -20.62 -5.28
N LYS A 131 9.46 -19.55 -4.88
CA LYS A 131 9.08 -18.17 -5.15
C LYS A 131 9.01 -17.88 -6.64
N ALA A 132 10.00 -18.34 -7.42
CA ALA A 132 10.01 -18.17 -8.87
C ALA A 132 8.87 -18.96 -9.54
N ALA A 133 8.57 -20.18 -9.05
CA ALA A 133 7.41 -20.94 -9.53
C ALA A 133 6.09 -20.24 -9.19
N PHE A 134 5.97 -19.73 -7.96
CA PHE A 134 4.80 -19.00 -7.48
C PHE A 134 4.60 -17.66 -8.21
N GLU A 135 5.66 -16.94 -8.56
CA GLU A 135 5.54 -15.69 -9.32
C GLU A 135 4.89 -15.89 -10.71
N LYS A 136 5.00 -17.10 -11.29
CA LYS A 136 4.34 -17.47 -12.54
C LYS A 136 2.83 -17.73 -12.39
N THR A 137 2.36 -18.04 -11.18
CA THR A 137 0.92 -18.24 -10.90
C THR A 137 0.21 -16.93 -10.59
N LEU A 138 0.96 -15.84 -10.38
CA LEU A 138 0.38 -14.53 -10.09
C LEU A 138 -0.35 -13.98 -11.33
N PRO A 139 -1.51 -13.32 -11.13
CA PRO A 139 -2.19 -12.60 -12.19
C PRO A 139 -1.21 -11.66 -12.92
N PRO A 140 -1.19 -11.65 -14.26
CA PRO A 140 -0.22 -10.90 -15.03
C PRO A 140 -0.37 -9.40 -14.76
N LYS A 141 0.75 -8.68 -14.70
CA LYS A 141 0.74 -7.21 -14.55
C LYS A 141 0.45 -6.58 -15.90
N LYS A 142 -0.43 -5.57 -15.93
CA LYS A 142 -0.57 -4.72 -17.13
C LYS A 142 0.76 -4.01 -17.42
N PRO A 143 1.02 -3.67 -18.70
CA PRO A 143 2.22 -2.93 -19.06
C PRO A 143 2.29 -1.59 -18.33
N ALA A 144 3.51 -1.12 -18.14
CA ALA A 144 3.77 0.16 -17.48
C ALA A 144 3.27 1.32 -18.35
N ALA A 145 2.72 2.36 -17.73
CA ALA A 145 2.25 3.53 -18.49
C ALA A 145 3.40 4.23 -19.23
N PRO A 146 3.12 5.05 -20.25
CA PRO A 146 4.13 5.70 -21.11
C PRO A 146 5.25 6.40 -20.33
N PHE A 147 4.89 7.21 -19.32
CA PHE A 147 5.86 7.87 -18.45
C PHE A 147 6.78 6.88 -17.72
N PHE A 148 6.24 5.74 -17.25
CA PHE A 148 7.05 4.73 -16.55
C PHE A 148 7.98 3.98 -17.49
N LEU A 149 7.57 3.72 -18.74
CA LEU A 149 8.46 3.19 -19.79
C LEU A 149 9.63 4.15 -20.02
N PHE A 150 9.33 5.44 -20.21
CA PHE A 150 10.34 6.48 -20.30
C PHE A 150 11.26 6.54 -19.06
N THR A 151 10.70 6.48 -17.85
CA THR A 151 11.51 6.51 -16.63
C THR A 151 12.47 5.32 -16.57
N LYS A 152 12.10 4.15 -17.09
CA LYS A 152 12.97 2.97 -17.11
C LYS A 152 14.21 3.22 -17.96
N ASP A 153 14.03 3.85 -19.11
CA ASP A 153 15.12 4.10 -20.07
C ASP A 153 16.05 5.23 -19.58
N VAL A 154 15.47 6.27 -18.98
CA VAL A 154 16.20 7.51 -18.66
C VAL A 154 16.75 7.54 -17.24
N ARG A 155 16.16 6.80 -16.30
CA ARG A 155 16.56 6.86 -14.89
C ARG A 155 18.01 6.47 -14.67
N SER A 156 18.57 5.51 -15.42
CA SER A 156 19.99 5.15 -15.29
C SER A 156 20.88 6.34 -15.62
N SER A 157 20.65 6.98 -16.77
CA SER A 157 21.41 8.16 -17.19
C SER A 157 21.28 9.34 -16.22
N VAL A 158 20.13 9.51 -15.57
CA VAL A 158 19.94 10.59 -14.58
C VAL A 158 20.64 10.25 -13.26
N VAL A 159 20.67 8.99 -12.85
CA VAL A 159 21.45 8.53 -11.67
C VAL A 159 22.94 8.74 -11.92
N ASP A 160 23.44 8.35 -13.10
CA ASP A 160 24.87 8.48 -13.44
C ASP A 160 25.32 9.95 -13.51
N ALA A 161 24.43 10.85 -13.94
CA ALA A 161 24.68 12.30 -13.97
C ALA A 161 24.55 12.97 -12.59
N HIS A 162 23.86 12.35 -11.64
CA HIS A 162 23.59 12.87 -10.30
C HIS A 162 23.75 11.77 -9.25
N PRO A 163 24.97 11.25 -9.03
CA PRO A 163 25.21 10.12 -8.12
C PRO A 163 24.98 10.46 -6.65
N ASP A 164 25.04 11.75 -6.30
CA ASP A 164 24.79 12.31 -4.98
C ASP A 164 23.32 12.70 -4.75
N ALA A 165 22.51 12.77 -5.81
CA ALA A 165 21.11 13.12 -5.71
C ALA A 165 20.30 11.99 -5.06
N THR A 166 19.36 12.40 -4.21
CA THR A 166 18.41 11.50 -3.59
C THR A 166 17.42 10.96 -4.63
N PHE A 167 16.79 9.82 -4.32
CA PHE A 167 15.75 9.26 -5.19
C PHE A 167 14.62 10.25 -5.52
N GLY A 168 14.23 11.12 -4.57
CA GLY A 168 13.19 12.12 -4.78
C GLY A 168 13.59 13.20 -5.79
N GLU A 169 14.85 13.66 -5.72
CA GLU A 169 15.41 14.62 -6.68
C GLU A 169 15.53 13.99 -8.07
N ILE A 170 16.03 12.77 -8.17
CA ILE A 170 16.11 12.01 -9.43
C ILE A 170 14.71 11.86 -10.05
N SER A 171 13.69 11.52 -9.25
CA SER A 171 12.32 11.43 -9.73
C SER A 171 11.79 12.76 -10.26
N THR A 172 12.18 13.88 -9.63
CA THR A 172 11.79 15.23 -10.05
C THR A 172 12.47 15.61 -11.37
N LEU A 173 13.77 15.32 -11.51
CA LEU A 173 14.54 15.54 -12.73
C LEU A 173 14.00 14.74 -13.92
N VAL A 174 13.65 13.46 -13.71
CA VAL A 174 13.02 12.63 -14.75
C VAL A 174 11.65 13.19 -15.15
N SER A 175 10.84 13.64 -14.20
CA SER A 175 9.54 14.28 -14.49
C SER A 175 9.69 15.57 -15.28
N GLN A 176 10.63 16.44 -14.90
CA GLN A 176 10.96 17.64 -15.66
C GLN A 176 11.40 17.29 -17.08
N LYS A 177 12.26 16.28 -17.24
CA LYS A 177 12.71 15.80 -18.55
C LYS A 177 11.57 15.24 -19.40
N TRP A 178 10.57 14.58 -18.81
CA TRP A 178 9.36 14.18 -19.51
C TRP A 178 8.55 15.40 -19.98
N ASN A 179 8.34 16.39 -19.12
CA ASN A 179 7.54 17.58 -19.47
C ASN A 179 8.21 18.44 -20.56
N SER A 180 9.53 18.59 -20.49
CA SER A 180 10.35 19.32 -21.47
C SER A 180 10.63 18.51 -22.76
N MET A 181 10.19 17.26 -22.85
CA MET A 181 10.37 16.43 -24.03
C MET A 181 9.40 16.84 -25.15
N GLU A 182 9.89 16.73 -26.39
CA GLU A 182 9.10 16.89 -27.61
C GLU A 182 7.92 15.92 -27.66
N GLU A 183 6.77 16.41 -28.12
CA GLU A 183 5.54 15.63 -28.19
C GLU A 183 5.68 14.37 -29.05
N SER A 184 6.49 14.42 -30.11
CA SER A 184 6.78 13.25 -30.96
C SER A 184 7.34 12.07 -30.17
N LYS A 185 8.29 12.31 -29.27
CA LYS A 185 8.91 11.26 -28.46
C LYS A 185 7.96 10.74 -27.39
N LYS A 186 7.09 11.61 -26.85
CA LYS A 186 6.03 11.16 -25.94
C LYS A 186 5.07 10.23 -26.68
N GLU A 187 4.67 10.56 -27.90
CA GLU A 187 3.77 9.73 -28.69
C GLU A 187 4.36 8.35 -28.97
N GLU A 188 5.68 8.24 -29.23
CA GLU A 188 6.36 6.94 -29.36
C GLU A 188 6.16 6.04 -28.11
N TYR A 189 6.25 6.62 -26.90
CA TYR A 189 5.97 5.89 -25.66
C TYR A 189 4.48 5.56 -25.48
N HIS A 190 3.58 6.44 -25.96
CA HIS A 190 2.14 6.17 -25.97
C HIS A 190 1.79 5.02 -26.93
N ASP A 191 2.39 4.99 -28.12
CA ASP A 191 2.19 3.92 -29.10
C ASP A 191 2.81 2.60 -28.65
N LEU A 192 4.00 2.65 -28.04
CA LEU A 192 4.61 1.47 -27.42
C LEU A 192 3.71 0.91 -26.32
N TYR A 193 3.14 1.77 -25.48
CA TYR A 193 2.19 1.35 -24.46
C TYR A 193 0.93 0.73 -25.05
N LYS A 194 0.31 1.35 -26.08
CA LYS A 194 -0.87 0.79 -26.77
C LYS A 194 -0.56 -0.59 -27.35
N LYS A 195 0.61 -0.76 -27.98
CA LYS A 195 1.07 -2.03 -28.52
C LYS A 195 1.23 -3.09 -27.43
N GLN A 196 1.96 -2.77 -26.36
CA GLN A 196 2.15 -3.69 -25.22
C GLN A 196 0.83 -4.02 -24.52
N LEU A 197 -0.10 -3.07 -24.46
CA LEU A 197 -1.41 -3.29 -23.87
C LEU A 197 -2.22 -4.26 -24.72
N LYS A 198 -2.24 -4.08 -26.04
CA LYS A 198 -2.89 -5.00 -26.95
C LYS A 198 -2.30 -6.42 -26.87
N GLU A 199 -0.97 -6.54 -26.92
CA GLU A 199 -0.28 -7.83 -26.76
C GLU A 199 -0.63 -8.50 -25.41
N TRP A 200 -0.75 -7.71 -24.35
CA TRP A 200 -1.16 -8.20 -23.03
C TRP A 200 -2.63 -8.66 -23.02
N GLU A 201 -3.54 -7.91 -23.66
CA GLU A 201 -4.96 -8.26 -23.75
C GLU A 201 -5.18 -9.53 -24.59
N ASP A 202 -4.41 -9.69 -25.68
CA ASP A 202 -4.44 -10.87 -26.54
C ASP A 202 -3.85 -12.10 -25.83
N ALA A 203 -2.77 -11.93 -25.05
CA ALA A 203 -2.16 -13.01 -24.29
C ALA A 203 -2.98 -13.44 -23.05
N PHE A 204 -3.78 -12.53 -22.49
CA PHE A 204 -4.50 -12.72 -21.21
C PHE A 204 -5.97 -12.27 -21.30
N PRO A 205 -6.79 -12.89 -22.17
CA PRO A 205 -8.15 -12.45 -22.42
C PRO A 205 -9.05 -12.56 -21.18
N GLU A 206 -8.79 -13.50 -20.25
CA GLU A 206 -9.53 -13.60 -18.99
C GLU A 206 -9.31 -12.40 -18.05
N PHE A 207 -8.18 -11.70 -18.18
CA PHE A 207 -7.84 -10.53 -17.37
C PHE A 207 -8.15 -9.20 -18.05
N SER A 208 -8.48 -9.23 -19.35
CA SER A 208 -8.83 -8.05 -20.15
C SER A 208 -10.29 -7.59 -19.96
N LYS A 209 -11.22 -8.54 -19.81
CA LYS A 209 -12.67 -8.28 -19.88
C LYS A 209 -13.37 -7.86 -18.57
N ASN A 210 -12.62 -7.50 -17.51
CA ASN A 210 -13.18 -7.05 -16.22
C ASN A 210 -12.82 -5.61 -15.88
#